data_AF-A0AAQ6AIQ5-F1
#
_entry.id   AF-A0AAQ6AIQ5-F1
#
_cell.length_a   1.000
_cell.length_b   1.000
_cell.length_c   1.000
_cell.angle_alpha   90.00
_cell.angle_beta   90.00
_cell.angle_gamma   90.00
#
_symmetry.space_group_name_H-M   'P 1'
#
loop_
_entity.id
_entity.type
_entity.pdbx_description
1 polymer ?
#
loop_
_entity_poly.entity_id
_entity_poly.type
_entity_poly.pdbx_seq_one_letter_code
_entity_poly.pdbx_strand_id
1 'polypeptide(L)'
;MSYEAPLHEPLLRSEAEGLDSSPPSLESPEWCGKHEEGLSMFCLDDLEPLCQQCAAVNHVGHRVYLLTEAAVDCKEELRTSLTGLNKKVIDLEKVSQTYKHASKYNQAEAKLTEEHMKAEFEQLHQFLREEEAARLQALREEKEEKKLDLEVRMDNMNQLIKSLEERIQLIEEELDAGGDGVEFLQNYQDNMNSKWMDHKTPGKVSRPLIDVAKHLANLQYAVWKKMECVAPYTPVTLDPRTAGQSVRLSPGLNSVHICPGSLQRLEQNMHEAVVVPGNPERFHPYSRILAREGFNTGVHWWDIECQQMA
;
A
#
# COMPACT_ATOMS: atom_id res chain seq x y z
N MET A 1 -12.31 4.62 -14.45
CA MET A 1 -12.80 3.70 -15.50
C MET A 1 -13.35 2.49 -14.78
N SER A 2 -14.65 2.50 -14.59
CA SER A 2 -15.39 1.63 -13.67
C SER A 2 -15.79 0.37 -14.43
N TYR A 3 -15.20 -0.77 -14.08
CA TYR A 3 -15.73 -2.08 -14.49
C TYR A 3 -16.59 -2.58 -13.34
N GLU A 4 -17.87 -2.25 -13.37
CA GLU A 4 -18.89 -2.91 -12.57
C GLU A 4 -19.15 -4.29 -13.19
N ALA A 5 -18.73 -5.35 -12.50
CA ALA A 5 -19.17 -6.70 -12.80
C ALA A 5 -20.56 -6.92 -12.16
N PRO A 6 -21.49 -7.62 -12.82
CA PRO A 6 -22.84 -7.82 -12.28
C PRO A 6 -22.79 -8.67 -11.00
N LEU A 7 -23.45 -8.20 -9.96
CA LEU A 7 -23.76 -8.98 -8.76
C LEU A 7 -24.69 -10.13 -9.19
N HIS A 8 -24.14 -11.34 -9.27
CA HIS A 8 -24.97 -12.53 -9.41
C HIS A 8 -25.71 -12.75 -8.08
N GLU A 9 -27.02 -12.53 -8.16
CA GLU A 9 -28.02 -12.77 -7.13
C GLU A 9 -27.87 -14.20 -6.55
N PRO A 10 -28.11 -14.41 -5.23
CA PRO A 10 -28.15 -15.76 -4.70
C PRO A 10 -29.24 -16.51 -5.47
N LEU A 11 -28.94 -17.74 -5.93
CA LEU A 11 -30.00 -18.69 -6.28
C LEU A 11 -30.75 -19.02 -4.98
N LEU A 12 -31.64 -18.11 -4.59
CA LEU A 12 -32.79 -18.41 -3.77
C LEU A 12 -33.49 -19.54 -4.49
N ARG A 13 -33.53 -20.69 -3.82
CA ARG A 13 -34.41 -21.80 -4.18
C ARG A 13 -35.81 -21.18 -4.34
N SER A 14 -36.23 -20.93 -5.58
CA SER A 14 -37.55 -20.41 -5.85
C SER A 14 -38.53 -21.44 -5.32
N GLU A 15 -39.32 -21.04 -4.34
CA GLU A 15 -40.55 -21.73 -3.99
C GLU A 15 -41.35 -21.86 -5.28
N ALA A 16 -41.50 -23.09 -5.75
CA ALA A 16 -42.35 -23.39 -6.88
C ALA A 16 -43.81 -23.22 -6.43
N GLU A 17 -44.31 -21.99 -6.49
CA GLU A 17 -45.74 -21.73 -6.49
C GLU A 17 -46.32 -22.18 -7.83
N GLY A 18 -47.23 -23.15 -7.75
CA GLY A 18 -48.34 -23.30 -8.69
C GLY A 18 -48.01 -23.67 -10.14
N LEU A 19 -47.54 -24.89 -10.36
CA LEU A 19 -47.84 -25.60 -11.61
C LEU A 19 -48.54 -26.92 -11.25
N ASP A 20 -49.86 -26.84 -11.23
CA ASP A 20 -50.74 -27.98 -11.49
C ASP A 20 -50.36 -28.52 -12.87
N SER A 21 -49.57 -29.58 -12.87
CA SER A 21 -49.12 -30.28 -14.05
C SER A 21 -48.94 -31.73 -13.62
N SER A 22 -50.05 -32.46 -13.60
CA SER A 22 -50.02 -33.91 -13.81
C SER A 22 -48.93 -34.21 -14.84
N PRO A 23 -47.98 -35.13 -14.57
CA PRO A 23 -46.98 -35.47 -15.57
C PRO A 23 -47.72 -35.88 -16.85
N PRO A 24 -47.28 -35.47 -18.05
CA PRO A 24 -47.88 -35.99 -19.26
C PRO A 24 -47.74 -37.50 -19.16
N SER A 25 -48.87 -38.19 -19.10
CA SER A 25 -48.95 -39.63 -19.28
C SER A 25 -48.42 -39.92 -20.67
N LEU A 26 -47.11 -40.12 -20.77
CA LEU A 26 -46.53 -41.00 -21.76
C LEU A 26 -47.19 -42.34 -21.49
N GLU A 27 -48.31 -42.60 -22.13
CA GLU A 27 -48.85 -43.94 -22.30
C GLU A 27 -47.82 -44.69 -23.12
N SER A 28 -46.76 -45.17 -22.45
CA SER A 28 -45.92 -46.22 -22.96
C SER A 28 -46.86 -47.39 -23.24
N PRO A 29 -46.94 -47.91 -24.48
CA PRO A 29 -47.87 -48.96 -24.80
C PRO A 29 -47.58 -50.15 -23.89
N GLU A 30 -48.55 -50.54 -23.06
CA GLU A 30 -48.42 -51.71 -22.19
C GLU A 30 -48.36 -53.03 -22.99
N TRP A 31 -48.48 -52.94 -24.33
CA TRP A 31 -48.62 -54.04 -25.26
C TRP A 31 -47.63 -53.94 -26.42
N CYS A 32 -47.10 -55.08 -26.84
CA CYS A 32 -46.24 -55.20 -28.00
C CYS A 32 -47.07 -55.12 -29.29
N GLY A 33 -46.86 -54.08 -30.10
CA GLY A 33 -47.57 -53.92 -31.38
C GLY A 33 -47.31 -55.00 -32.44
N LYS A 34 -46.31 -55.87 -32.27
CA LYS A 34 -45.99 -56.99 -33.19
C LYS A 34 -46.60 -58.32 -32.76
N HIS A 35 -46.76 -58.54 -31.45
CA HIS A 35 -47.17 -59.82 -30.89
C HIS A 35 -48.48 -59.75 -30.09
N GLU A 36 -49.06 -58.55 -29.96
CA GLU A 36 -50.29 -58.28 -29.21
C GLU A 36 -50.26 -58.84 -27.77
N GLU A 37 -49.06 -58.89 -27.17
CA GLU A 37 -48.80 -59.38 -25.82
C GLU A 37 -48.34 -58.24 -24.90
N GLY A 38 -48.71 -58.29 -23.62
CA GLY A 38 -48.25 -57.35 -22.61
C GLY A 38 -46.72 -57.29 -22.48
N LEU A 39 -46.16 -56.09 -22.32
CA LEU A 39 -44.74 -55.92 -22.03
C LEU A 39 -44.45 -56.43 -20.61
N SER A 40 -43.69 -57.51 -20.51
CA SER A 40 -43.38 -58.18 -19.24
C SER A 40 -41.88 -58.37 -19.01
N MET A 41 -41.05 -58.05 -20.00
CA MET A 41 -39.59 -58.14 -19.95
C MET A 41 -38.95 -56.77 -20.19
N PHE A 42 -37.70 -56.61 -19.77
CA PHE A 42 -36.88 -55.41 -20.03
C PHE A 42 -35.49 -55.82 -20.51
N CYS A 43 -35.05 -55.26 -21.65
CA CYS A 43 -33.68 -55.43 -22.12
C CYS A 43 -32.78 -54.37 -21.47
N LEU A 44 -31.77 -54.77 -20.70
CA LEU A 44 -30.79 -53.84 -20.12
C LEU A 44 -29.87 -53.22 -21.17
N ASP A 45 -29.58 -53.94 -22.26
CA ASP A 45 -28.61 -53.49 -23.26
C ASP A 45 -29.21 -52.41 -24.17
N ASP A 46 -30.50 -52.54 -24.51
CA ASP A 46 -31.24 -51.59 -25.35
C ASP A 46 -32.09 -50.59 -24.53
N LEU A 47 -32.22 -50.82 -23.21
CA LEU A 47 -33.01 -50.02 -22.27
C LEU A 47 -34.49 -49.87 -22.64
N GLU A 48 -35.11 -50.95 -23.12
CA GLU A 48 -36.52 -50.94 -23.56
C GLU A 48 -37.36 -52.08 -22.96
N PRO A 49 -38.65 -51.82 -22.66
CA PRO A 49 -39.60 -52.85 -22.27
C PRO A 49 -40.10 -53.63 -23.50
N LEU A 50 -40.27 -54.94 -23.36
CA LEU A 50 -40.60 -55.86 -24.46
C LEU A 50 -41.47 -57.05 -24.00
N CYS A 51 -42.16 -57.73 -24.92
CA CYS A 51 -42.88 -58.99 -24.64
C CYS A 51 -41.96 -60.21 -24.73
N GLN A 52 -42.42 -61.38 -24.28
CA GLN A 52 -41.57 -62.58 -24.19
C GLN A 52 -41.04 -63.06 -25.56
N GLN A 53 -41.82 -62.92 -26.63
CA GLN A 53 -41.42 -63.31 -27.99
C GLN A 53 -40.35 -62.38 -28.55
N CYS A 54 -40.43 -61.07 -28.28
CA CYS A 54 -39.36 -60.15 -28.63
C CYS A 54 -38.05 -60.53 -27.92
N ALA A 55 -38.12 -60.90 -26.64
CA ALA A 55 -36.94 -61.34 -25.87
C ALA A 55 -36.28 -62.56 -26.52
N ALA A 56 -37.10 -63.53 -26.94
CA ALA A 56 -36.63 -64.81 -27.47
C ALA A 56 -36.14 -64.77 -28.91
N VAL A 57 -36.58 -63.80 -29.73
CA VAL A 57 -36.29 -63.77 -31.18
C VAL A 57 -35.43 -62.57 -31.58
N ASN A 58 -35.75 -61.38 -31.07
CA ASN A 58 -35.11 -60.13 -31.49
C ASN A 58 -33.96 -59.71 -30.56
N HIS A 59 -33.98 -60.10 -29.28
CA HIS A 59 -32.95 -59.75 -28.27
C HIS A 59 -32.14 -60.98 -27.83
N VAL A 60 -31.89 -61.92 -28.75
CA VAL A 60 -31.11 -63.13 -28.46
C VAL A 60 -29.69 -62.76 -28.07
N GLY A 61 -29.27 -63.17 -26.88
CA GLY A 61 -27.94 -62.88 -26.34
C GLY A 61 -27.83 -61.56 -25.56
N HIS A 62 -28.90 -60.76 -25.49
CA HIS A 62 -28.96 -59.60 -24.61
C HIS A 62 -29.32 -59.99 -23.17
N ARG A 63 -29.01 -59.11 -22.23
CA ARG A 63 -29.39 -59.24 -20.82
C ARG A 63 -30.83 -58.78 -20.65
N VAL A 64 -31.74 -59.73 -20.46
CA VAL A 64 -33.18 -59.49 -20.33
C VAL A 64 -33.68 -59.97 -18.97
N TYR A 65 -34.46 -59.13 -18.28
CA TYR A 65 -35.01 -59.37 -16.94
C TYR A 65 -36.53 -59.19 -16.94
N LEU A 66 -37.20 -59.64 -15.88
CA LEU A 66 -38.60 -59.30 -15.66
C LEU A 66 -38.75 -57.78 -15.50
N LEU A 67 -39.77 -57.22 -16.16
CA LEU A 67 -40.01 -55.77 -16.16
C LEU A 67 -40.15 -55.21 -14.73
N THR A 68 -40.80 -55.96 -13.84
CA THR A 68 -41.00 -55.57 -12.45
C THR A 68 -39.70 -55.54 -11.64
N GLU A 69 -38.80 -56.49 -11.87
CA GLU A 69 -37.49 -56.55 -11.21
C GLU A 69 -36.56 -55.46 -11.75
N ALA A 70 -36.48 -55.33 -13.07
CA ALA A 70 -35.70 -54.27 -13.72
C ALA A 70 -36.15 -52.87 -13.30
N ALA A 71 -37.47 -52.65 -13.12
CA ALA A 71 -37.99 -51.37 -12.64
C ALA A 71 -37.57 -51.06 -11.19
N VAL A 72 -37.42 -52.07 -10.32
CA VAL A 72 -36.91 -51.87 -8.95
C VAL A 72 -35.43 -51.52 -9.00
N ASP A 73 -34.62 -52.29 -9.74
CA ASP A 73 -33.18 -52.07 -9.83
C ASP A 73 -32.85 -50.72 -10.48
N CYS A 74 -33.53 -50.36 -11.58
CA CYS A 74 -33.38 -49.04 -12.22
C CYS A 74 -33.76 -47.90 -11.26
N LYS A 75 -34.81 -48.07 -10.44
CA LYS A 75 -35.18 -47.08 -9.42
C LYS A 75 -34.11 -46.94 -8.34
N GLU A 76 -33.50 -48.03 -7.89
CA GLU A 76 -32.40 -47.99 -6.93
C GLU A 76 -31.12 -47.36 -7.50
N GLU A 77 -30.80 -47.64 -8.76
CA GLU A 77 -29.68 -47.00 -9.47
C GLU A 77 -29.89 -45.47 -9.60
N LEU A 78 -31.11 -45.06 -9.96
CA LEU A 78 -31.49 -43.64 -10.00
C LEU A 78 -31.45 -43.00 -8.61
N ARG A 79 -31.91 -43.68 -7.55
CA ARG A 79 -31.81 -43.20 -6.15
C ARG A 79 -30.37 -43.01 -5.71
N THR A 80 -29.49 -43.94 -6.10
CA THR A 80 -28.05 -43.87 -5.81
C THR A 80 -27.42 -42.68 -6.55
N SER A 81 -27.73 -42.53 -7.83
CA SER A 81 -27.28 -41.40 -8.65
C SER A 81 -27.77 -40.06 -8.12
N LEU A 82 -29.04 -39.97 -7.73
CA LEU A 82 -29.65 -38.78 -7.13
C LEU A 82 -28.95 -38.39 -5.82
N THR A 83 -28.68 -39.37 -4.96
CA THR A 83 -27.91 -39.16 -3.73
C THR A 83 -26.50 -38.62 -4.03
N GLY A 84 -25.83 -39.19 -5.04
CA GLY A 84 -24.52 -38.74 -5.49
C GLY A 84 -24.52 -37.31 -6.03
N LEU A 85 -25.55 -36.94 -6.81
CA LEU A 85 -25.72 -35.58 -7.33
C LEU A 85 -26.00 -34.57 -6.21
N ASN A 86 -26.88 -34.91 -5.26
CA ASN A 86 -27.15 -34.05 -4.10
C ASN A 86 -25.89 -33.80 -3.27
N LYS A 87 -25.04 -34.82 -3.06
CA LYS A 87 -23.75 -34.65 -2.39
C LYS A 87 -22.83 -33.70 -3.17
N LYS A 88 -22.74 -33.85 -4.50
CA LYS A 88 -21.95 -32.94 -5.35
C LYS A 88 -22.43 -31.49 -5.26
N VAL A 89 -23.75 -31.25 -5.22
CA VAL A 89 -24.31 -29.91 -5.03
C VAL A 89 -23.84 -29.31 -3.71
N ILE A 90 -23.95 -30.04 -2.60
CA ILE A 90 -23.49 -29.58 -1.28
C ILE A 90 -21.98 -29.27 -1.28
N ASP A 91 -21.16 -30.11 -1.93
CA ASP A 91 -19.71 -29.89 -1.98
C ASP A 91 -19.35 -28.67 -2.86
N LEU A 92 -20.06 -28.45 -3.96
CA LEU A 92 -19.90 -27.25 -4.80
C LEU A 92 -20.37 -25.97 -4.08
N GLU A 93 -21.45 -26.04 -3.29
CA GLU A 93 -21.91 -24.92 -2.46
C GLU A 93 -20.85 -24.51 -1.42
N LYS A 94 -20.20 -25.48 -0.76
CA LYS A 94 -19.08 -25.21 0.16
C LYS A 94 -17.93 -24.50 -0.54
N VAL A 95 -17.54 -24.96 -1.73
CA VAL A 95 -16.49 -24.33 -2.54
C VAL A 95 -16.90 -22.93 -3.00
N SER A 96 -18.16 -22.72 -3.37
CA SER A 96 -18.68 -21.38 -3.68
C SER A 96 -18.56 -20.43 -2.48
N GLN A 97 -18.85 -20.93 -1.28
CA GLN A 97 -18.73 -20.16 -0.03
C GLN A 97 -17.27 -19.78 0.25
N THR A 98 -16.30 -20.67 0.00
CA THR A 98 -14.87 -20.34 0.18
C THR A 98 -14.40 -19.27 -0.81
N TYR A 99 -14.84 -19.31 -2.07
CA TYR A 99 -14.55 -18.25 -3.04
C TYR A 99 -15.15 -16.90 -2.65
N LYS A 100 -16.40 -16.88 -2.16
CA LYS A 100 -17.02 -15.65 -1.64
C LYS A 100 -16.21 -15.08 -0.48
N HIS A 101 -15.74 -15.93 0.42
CA HIS A 101 -14.89 -15.50 1.53
C HIS A 101 -13.55 -14.94 1.05
N ALA A 102 -12.88 -15.63 0.12
CA ALA A 102 -11.60 -15.18 -0.43
C ALA A 102 -11.74 -13.82 -1.13
N SER A 103 -12.83 -13.61 -1.89
CA SER A 103 -13.12 -12.32 -2.53
C SER A 103 -13.26 -11.17 -1.52
N LYS A 104 -14.06 -11.36 -0.45
CA LYS A 104 -14.20 -10.36 0.62
C LYS A 104 -12.87 -10.07 1.32
N TYR A 105 -12.08 -11.10 1.59
CA TYR A 105 -10.75 -10.95 2.17
C TYR A 105 -9.83 -10.14 1.27
N ASN A 106 -9.72 -10.49 -0.02
CA ASN A 106 -8.90 -9.76 -0.98
C ASN A 106 -9.32 -8.29 -1.10
N GLN A 107 -10.62 -8.00 -1.05
CA GLN A 107 -11.11 -6.62 -1.08
C GLN A 107 -10.68 -5.84 0.18
N ALA A 108 -10.79 -6.45 1.36
CA ALA A 108 -10.36 -5.84 2.61
C ALA A 108 -8.83 -5.64 2.66
N GLU A 109 -8.07 -6.64 2.22
CA GLU A 109 -6.60 -6.60 2.17
C GLU A 109 -6.11 -5.56 1.15
N ALA A 110 -6.75 -5.45 -0.02
CA ALA A 110 -6.42 -4.42 -1.00
C ALA A 110 -6.67 -3.01 -0.46
N LYS A 111 -7.81 -2.78 0.20
CA LYS A 111 -8.13 -1.49 0.83
C LYS A 111 -7.11 -1.12 1.90
N LEU A 112 -6.78 -2.06 2.78
CA LEU A 112 -5.76 -1.83 3.82
C LEU A 112 -4.40 -1.56 3.19
N THR A 113 -4.01 -2.31 2.16
CA THR A 113 -2.76 -2.08 1.44
C THR A 113 -2.71 -0.66 0.84
N GLU A 114 -3.81 -0.20 0.25
CA GLU A 114 -3.93 1.17 -0.28
C GLU A 114 -3.78 2.23 0.82
N GLU A 115 -4.41 2.04 1.98
CA GLU A 115 -4.29 2.94 3.13
C GLU A 115 -2.84 3.02 3.64
N HIS A 116 -2.15 1.87 3.75
CA HIS A 116 -0.74 1.84 4.15
C HIS A 116 0.16 2.50 3.11
N MET A 117 -0.04 2.23 1.82
CA MET A 117 0.72 2.90 0.75
C MET A 117 0.56 4.42 0.83
N LYS A 118 -0.66 4.92 1.01
CA LYS A 118 -0.91 6.37 1.19
C LYS A 118 -0.18 6.93 2.42
N ALA A 119 -0.18 6.21 3.53
CA ALA A 119 0.52 6.62 4.75
C ALA A 119 2.04 6.70 4.55
N GLU A 120 2.66 5.74 3.85
CA GLU A 120 4.09 5.76 3.52
C GLU A 120 4.45 6.96 2.63
N PHE A 121 3.66 7.23 1.58
CA PHE A 121 3.87 8.41 0.74
C PHE A 121 3.69 9.73 1.51
N GLU A 122 2.72 9.80 2.42
CA GLU A 122 2.49 11.00 3.23
C GLU A 122 3.67 11.28 4.16
N GLN A 123 4.32 10.25 4.73
CA GLN A 123 5.55 10.41 5.51
C GLN A 123 6.67 11.05 4.66
N LEU A 124 6.86 10.58 3.42
CA LEU A 124 7.84 11.15 2.50
C LEU A 124 7.50 12.60 2.12
N HIS A 125 6.23 12.89 1.85
CA HIS A 125 5.78 14.26 1.57
C HIS A 125 6.01 15.19 2.76
N GLN A 126 5.71 14.73 3.98
CA GLN A 126 5.95 15.49 5.19
C GLN A 126 7.43 15.81 5.37
N PHE A 127 8.30 14.81 5.23
CA PHE A 127 9.75 14.99 5.28
C PHE A 127 10.23 16.04 4.26
N LEU A 128 9.75 16.00 3.01
CA LEU A 128 10.13 16.96 1.99
C LEU A 128 9.68 18.39 2.32
N ARG A 129 8.46 18.56 2.84
CA ARG A 129 7.95 19.87 3.29
C ARG A 129 8.78 20.43 4.43
N GLU A 130 9.17 19.59 5.38
CA GLU A 130 10.01 19.97 6.52
C GLU A 130 11.42 20.39 6.08
N GLU A 131 12.07 19.61 5.21
CA GLU A 131 13.38 19.97 4.66
C GLU A 131 13.32 21.26 3.83
N GLU A 132 12.29 21.44 3.00
CA GLU A 132 12.08 22.69 2.25
C GLU A 132 11.93 23.88 3.18
N ALA A 133 11.06 23.77 4.19
CA ALA A 133 10.82 24.83 5.16
C ALA A 133 12.10 25.19 5.94
N ALA A 134 12.86 24.19 6.40
CA ALA A 134 14.11 24.39 7.12
C ALA A 134 15.17 25.10 6.25
N ARG A 135 15.27 24.76 4.96
CA ARG A 135 16.20 25.42 4.03
C ARG A 135 15.81 26.86 3.74
N LEU A 136 14.52 27.12 3.50
CA LEU A 136 14.02 28.49 3.31
C LEU A 136 14.23 29.33 4.57
N GLN A 137 14.07 28.74 5.75
CA GLN A 137 14.33 29.42 7.01
C GLN A 137 15.81 29.79 7.17
N ALA A 138 16.74 28.87 6.89
CA ALA A 138 18.17 29.16 6.93
C ALA A 138 18.60 30.28 5.96
N LEU A 139 17.96 30.36 4.78
CA LEU A 139 18.17 31.47 3.84
C LEU A 139 17.66 32.80 4.38
N ARG A 140 16.49 32.82 5.04
CA ARG A 140 15.93 34.03 5.67
C ARG A 140 16.83 34.53 6.80
N GLU A 141 17.34 33.63 7.63
CA GLU A 141 18.26 33.95 8.71
C GLU A 141 19.55 34.59 8.19
N GLU A 142 20.15 33.98 7.16
CA GLU A 142 21.33 34.57 6.52
C GLU A 142 21.03 35.94 5.91
N LYS A 143 19.87 36.10 5.26
CA LYS A 143 19.45 37.40 4.71
C LYS A 143 19.37 38.48 5.80
N GLU A 144 18.75 38.19 6.93
CA GLU A 144 18.64 39.16 8.03
C GLU A 144 20.00 39.42 8.70
N GLU A 145 20.85 38.40 8.86
CA GLU A 145 22.23 38.56 9.33
C GLU A 145 23.02 39.53 8.44
N LYS A 146 22.99 39.32 7.11
CA LYS A 146 23.69 40.18 6.14
C LYS A 146 23.12 41.60 6.11
N LYS A 147 21.80 41.75 6.31
CA LYS A 147 21.13 43.05 6.40
C LYS A 147 21.61 43.83 7.62
N LEU A 148 21.61 43.21 8.80
CA LEU A 148 22.08 43.86 10.05
C LEU A 148 23.57 44.24 9.96
N ASP A 149 24.41 43.38 9.37
CA ASP A 149 25.83 43.69 9.14
C ASP A 149 26.01 44.90 8.20
N LEU A 150 25.18 45.03 7.17
CA LEU A 150 25.20 46.21 6.30
C LEU A 150 24.75 47.48 7.01
N GLU A 151 23.70 47.42 7.83
CA GLU A 151 23.21 48.56 8.61
C GLU A 151 24.29 49.08 9.56
N VAL A 152 24.93 48.20 10.34
CA VAL A 152 26.03 48.58 11.25
C VAL A 152 27.22 49.19 10.49
N ARG A 153 27.60 48.62 9.35
CA ARG A 153 28.69 49.17 8.53
C ARG A 153 28.33 50.53 7.95
N MET A 154 27.09 50.72 7.52
CA MET A 154 26.60 51.99 6.99
C MET A 154 26.59 53.07 8.07
N ASP A 155 26.13 52.75 9.28
CA ASP A 155 26.14 53.67 10.42
C ASP A 155 27.57 54.09 10.80
N ASN A 156 28.50 53.14 10.85
CA ASN A 156 29.92 53.43 11.09
C ASN A 156 30.50 54.35 10.01
N MET A 157 30.16 54.13 8.73
CA MET A 157 30.58 55.01 7.64
C MET A 157 29.96 56.40 7.76
N ASN A 158 28.66 56.51 8.09
CA ASN A 158 27.99 57.79 8.28
C ASN A 158 28.58 58.57 9.45
N GLN A 159 28.94 57.90 10.56
CA GLN A 159 29.64 58.53 11.68
C GLN A 159 31.02 59.06 11.27
N LEU A 160 31.77 58.29 10.48
CA LEU A 160 33.06 58.73 9.95
C LEU A 160 32.90 59.93 9.01
N ILE A 161 31.92 59.89 8.10
CA ILE A 161 31.60 61.02 7.21
C ILE A 161 31.27 62.26 8.03
N LYS A 162 30.36 62.16 9.01
CA LYS A 162 29.98 63.27 9.86
C LYS A 162 31.17 63.85 10.63
N SER A 163 32.02 63.00 11.19
CA SER A 163 33.25 63.45 11.88
C SER A 163 34.23 64.16 10.94
N LEU A 164 34.32 63.72 9.68
CA LEU A 164 35.13 64.39 8.66
C LEU A 164 34.51 65.72 8.22
N GLU A 165 33.19 65.79 8.06
CA GLU A 165 32.45 67.03 7.73
C GLU A 165 32.59 68.09 8.83
N GLU A 166 32.37 67.72 10.10
CA GLU A 166 32.60 68.59 11.26
C GLU A 166 34.06 69.09 11.28
N ARG A 167 35.01 68.25 10.88
CA ARG A 167 36.42 68.64 10.79
C ARG A 167 36.68 69.65 9.67
N ILE A 168 36.13 69.41 8.48
CA ILE A 168 36.26 70.29 7.32
C ILE A 168 35.73 71.68 7.69
N GLN A 169 34.56 71.73 8.32
CA GLN A 169 33.96 72.99 8.76
C GLN A 169 34.86 73.76 9.74
N LEU A 170 35.45 73.10 10.74
CA LEU A 170 36.39 73.75 11.67
C LEU A 170 37.62 74.34 10.97
N ILE A 171 38.13 73.65 9.93
CA ILE A 171 39.26 74.14 9.14
C ILE A 171 38.84 75.35 8.31
N GLU A 172 37.68 75.29 7.66
CA GLU A 172 37.13 76.39 6.87
C GLU A 172 36.90 77.65 7.72
N GLU A 173 36.33 77.50 8.92
CA GLU A 173 36.11 78.60 9.87
C GLU A 173 37.43 79.26 10.32
N GLU A 174 38.48 78.48 10.61
CA GLU A 174 39.80 79.00 10.97
C GLU A 174 40.47 79.75 9.79
N LEU A 175 40.29 79.24 8.56
CA LEU A 175 40.81 79.89 7.34
C LEU A 175 40.13 81.25 7.09
N ASP A 176 38.83 81.37 7.40
CA ASP A 176 38.05 82.60 7.21
C ASP A 176 38.22 83.62 8.34
N ALA A 177 38.67 83.20 9.54
CA ALA A 177 38.70 84.03 10.76
C ALA A 177 39.67 85.23 10.76
N GLY A 178 40.59 85.35 9.80
CA GLY A 178 41.35 86.59 9.56
C GLY A 178 42.14 87.15 10.76
N GLY A 179 42.94 86.32 11.44
CA GLY A 179 43.80 86.73 12.56
C GLY A 179 45.14 87.35 12.12
N ASP A 180 45.68 88.28 12.93
CA ASP A 180 47.09 88.67 12.80
C ASP A 180 48.00 87.47 13.15
N GLY A 181 49.15 87.37 12.49
CA GLY A 181 49.84 86.10 12.28
C GLY A 181 50.29 85.31 13.52
N VAL A 182 50.06 85.77 14.76
CA VAL A 182 50.46 85.05 15.98
C VAL A 182 49.35 84.11 16.47
N GLU A 183 48.08 84.55 16.49
CA GLU A 183 46.95 83.75 16.98
C GLU A 183 46.65 82.56 16.04
N PHE A 184 46.67 82.82 14.73
CA PHE A 184 46.56 81.79 13.71
C PHE A 184 47.66 80.72 13.82
N LEU A 185 48.91 81.11 14.12
CA LEU A 185 50.03 80.16 14.24
C LEU A 185 49.92 79.28 15.49
N GLN A 186 49.33 79.77 16.59
CA GLN A 186 49.03 78.97 17.78
C GLN A 186 47.92 77.95 17.49
N ASN A 187 46.79 78.39 16.91
CA ASN A 187 45.69 77.49 16.54
C ASN A 187 46.13 76.47 15.48
N TYR A 188 46.94 76.87 14.50
CA TYR A 188 47.53 75.97 13.51
C TYR A 188 48.37 74.87 14.15
N GLN A 189 49.18 75.20 15.16
CA GLN A 189 50.02 74.23 15.86
C GLN A 189 49.20 73.22 16.67
N ASP A 190 48.14 73.67 17.35
CA ASP A 190 47.22 72.80 18.09
C ASP A 190 46.41 71.90 17.16
N ASN A 191 45.99 72.43 16.00
CA ASN A 191 45.39 71.66 14.93
C ASN A 191 46.39 70.63 14.37
N MET A 192 47.63 70.98 14.01
CA MET A 192 48.59 69.99 13.48
C MET A 192 48.99 68.90 14.49
N ASN A 193 49.03 69.21 15.79
CA ASN A 193 49.42 68.26 16.86
C ASN A 193 48.28 67.34 17.32
N SER A 194 47.04 67.74 17.11
CA SER A 194 45.88 66.87 17.25
C SER A 194 46.01 65.70 16.25
N LYS A 195 45.36 64.55 16.48
CA LYS A 195 45.41 63.35 15.60
C LYS A 195 44.74 63.59 14.22
N TRP A 196 45.24 64.54 13.43
CA TRP A 196 44.66 64.96 12.15
C TRP A 196 44.81 63.93 11.05
N MET A 197 45.77 63.02 11.22
CA MET A 197 46.17 62.04 10.22
C MET A 197 45.79 60.60 10.58
N ASP A 198 45.13 60.36 11.72
CA ASP A 198 44.83 58.99 12.20
C ASP A 198 43.46 58.46 11.72
N HIS A 199 42.82 59.15 10.76
CA HIS A 199 41.65 58.63 10.06
C HIS A 199 42.11 57.59 9.04
N LYS A 200 42.36 56.37 9.51
CA LYS A 200 42.61 55.23 8.62
C LYS A 200 41.45 55.16 7.63
N THR A 201 41.76 55.37 6.35
CA THR A 201 40.83 55.10 5.27
C THR A 201 40.27 53.70 5.47
N PRO A 202 38.94 53.52 5.53
CA PRO A 202 38.36 52.19 5.63
C PRO A 202 38.91 51.34 4.49
N GLY A 203 39.57 50.22 4.82
CA GLY A 203 40.08 49.29 3.82
C GLY A 203 38.95 48.78 2.92
N LYS A 204 39.28 48.17 1.77
CA LYS A 204 38.28 47.57 0.84
C LYS A 204 37.22 46.79 1.62
N VAL A 205 36.01 47.35 1.71
CA VAL A 205 34.90 46.73 2.45
C VAL A 205 34.38 45.56 1.61
N SER A 206 34.59 44.34 2.09
CA SER A 206 33.98 43.14 1.50
C SER A 206 32.47 43.24 1.64
N ARG A 207 31.72 43.12 0.55
CA ARG A 207 30.26 43.19 0.57
C ARG A 207 29.71 41.87 1.13
N PRO A 208 28.98 41.88 2.25
CA PRO A 208 28.35 40.67 2.77
C PRO A 208 27.18 40.27 1.84
N LEU A 209 27.45 39.38 0.89
CA LEU A 209 26.46 38.83 -0.04
C LEU A 209 25.91 37.49 0.47
N ILE A 210 24.73 37.11 -0.03
CA ILE A 210 24.16 35.78 0.19
C ILE A 210 25.07 34.74 -0.46
N ASP A 211 25.41 33.69 0.29
CA ASP A 211 26.10 32.51 -0.20
C ASP A 211 25.11 31.58 -0.90
N VAL A 212 24.85 31.88 -2.18
CA VAL A 212 23.94 31.07 -3.01
C VAL A 212 24.39 29.61 -3.09
N ALA A 213 25.71 29.36 -3.11
CA ALA A 213 26.25 28.00 -3.20
C ALA A 213 25.94 27.20 -1.94
N LYS A 214 26.06 27.77 -0.74
CA LYS A 214 25.66 27.14 0.52
C LYS A 214 24.20 26.64 0.51
N HIS A 215 23.29 27.36 -0.14
CA HIS A 215 21.87 27.00 -0.16
C HIS A 215 21.49 26.03 -1.28
N LEU A 216 22.12 26.14 -2.46
CA LEU A 216 21.73 25.38 -3.65
C LEU A 216 22.66 24.22 -4.04
N ALA A 217 23.91 24.20 -3.56
CA ALA A 217 24.86 23.17 -3.94
C ALA A 217 24.35 21.77 -3.56
N ASN A 218 24.20 20.90 -4.55
CA ASN A 218 23.74 19.52 -4.39
C ASN A 218 22.45 19.39 -3.55
N LEU A 219 21.55 20.37 -3.63
CA LEU A 219 20.36 20.44 -2.78
C LEU A 219 19.54 19.13 -2.81
N GLN A 220 19.20 18.67 -4.01
CA GLN A 220 18.40 17.44 -4.18
C GLN A 220 19.11 16.21 -3.61
N TYR A 221 20.42 16.05 -3.87
CA TYR A 221 21.19 14.92 -3.34
C TYR A 221 21.30 14.97 -1.82
N ALA A 222 21.51 16.15 -1.23
CA ALA A 222 21.59 16.31 0.21
C ALA A 222 20.25 15.95 0.89
N VAL A 223 19.12 16.34 0.29
CA VAL A 223 17.78 15.96 0.77
C VAL A 223 17.55 14.46 0.62
N TRP A 224 17.87 13.88 -0.55
CA TRP A 224 17.77 12.44 -0.78
C TRP A 224 18.62 11.62 0.20
N LYS A 225 19.85 12.06 0.48
CA LYS A 225 20.73 11.39 1.44
C LYS A 225 20.18 11.43 2.86
N LYS A 226 19.50 12.50 3.26
CA LYS A 226 18.79 12.55 4.55
C LYS A 226 17.53 11.69 4.56
N MET A 227 16.86 11.55 3.40
CA MET A 227 15.67 10.71 3.26
C MET A 227 15.97 9.23 3.56
N GLU A 228 17.21 8.78 3.33
CA GLU A 228 17.67 7.44 3.71
C GLU A 228 17.45 7.12 5.20
N CYS A 229 17.49 8.13 6.08
CA CYS A 229 17.24 7.94 7.52
C CYS A 229 15.76 7.65 7.84
N VAL A 230 14.82 8.16 7.04
CA VAL A 230 13.37 7.98 7.25
C VAL A 230 12.79 6.87 6.38
N ALA A 231 13.49 6.49 5.31
CA ALA A 231 13.13 5.39 4.41
C ALA A 231 14.34 4.45 4.18
N PRO A 232 14.77 3.73 5.23
CA PRO A 232 15.92 2.83 5.13
C PRO A 232 15.62 1.65 4.21
N TYR A 233 16.63 1.23 3.45
CA TYR A 233 16.52 0.05 2.61
C TYR A 233 16.61 -1.23 3.45
N THR A 234 15.58 -2.08 3.35
CA THR A 234 15.59 -3.43 3.94
C THR A 234 15.67 -4.48 2.84
N PRO A 235 16.75 -5.29 2.77
CA PRO A 235 16.97 -6.21 1.65
C PRO A 235 16.03 -7.43 1.65
N VAL A 236 15.40 -7.72 2.79
CA VAL A 236 14.48 -8.85 2.94
C VAL A 236 13.07 -8.31 3.20
N THR A 237 12.13 -8.71 2.34
CA THR A 237 10.71 -8.47 2.54
C THR A 237 10.02 -9.77 2.91
N LEU A 238 9.17 -9.73 3.92
CA LEU A 238 8.42 -10.87 4.42
C LEU A 238 7.17 -11.12 3.57
N ASP A 239 6.76 -12.39 3.42
CA ASP A 239 5.56 -12.76 2.66
C ASP A 239 4.37 -13.03 3.60
N PRO A 240 3.37 -12.13 3.66
CA PRO A 240 2.17 -12.29 4.49
C PRO A 240 1.38 -13.57 4.20
N ARG A 241 1.48 -14.12 2.98
CA ARG A 241 0.74 -15.33 2.57
C ARG A 241 1.22 -16.56 3.31
N THR A 242 2.50 -16.56 3.71
CA THR A 242 3.14 -17.67 4.43
C THR A 242 3.00 -17.56 5.94
N ALA A 243 2.72 -16.36 6.45
CA ALA A 243 2.70 -16.04 7.88
C ALA A 243 1.75 -16.94 8.68
N GLY A 244 2.25 -17.60 9.72
CA GLY A 244 1.41 -18.33 10.67
C GLY A 244 0.40 -17.42 11.39
N GLN A 245 -0.64 -18.00 11.99
CA GLN A 245 -1.73 -17.23 12.62
C GLN A 245 -1.28 -16.28 13.75
N SER A 246 -0.22 -16.66 14.46
CA SER A 246 0.38 -15.90 15.57
C SER A 246 1.38 -14.83 15.10
N VAL A 247 1.62 -14.71 13.80
CA VAL A 247 2.61 -13.78 13.22
C VAL A 247 1.90 -12.49 12.77
N ARG A 248 2.34 -11.35 13.30
CA ARG A 248 1.94 -10.02 12.83
C ARG A 248 3.12 -9.32 12.17
N LEU A 249 2.85 -8.54 11.13
CA LEU A 249 3.87 -7.86 10.33
C LEU A 249 3.74 -6.36 10.45
N SER A 250 4.86 -5.65 10.36
CA SER A 250 4.86 -4.20 10.13
C SER A 250 4.29 -3.85 8.75
N PRO A 251 3.78 -2.61 8.56
CA PRO A 251 3.35 -2.13 7.24
C PRO A 251 4.38 -2.30 6.13
N GLY A 252 5.66 -2.06 6.43
CA GLY A 252 6.78 -2.21 5.49
C GLY A 252 7.21 -3.67 5.24
N LEU A 253 6.53 -4.66 5.86
CA LEU A 253 6.81 -6.09 5.72
C LEU A 253 8.28 -6.46 6.04
N ASN A 254 8.88 -5.75 7.00
CA ASN A 254 10.28 -5.92 7.40
C ASN A 254 10.46 -6.27 8.89
N SER A 255 9.38 -6.24 9.68
CA SER A 255 9.39 -6.60 11.10
C SER A 255 8.30 -7.63 11.41
N VAL A 256 8.61 -8.54 12.35
CA VAL A 256 7.71 -9.57 12.82
C VAL A 256 7.44 -9.40 14.31
N HIS A 257 6.19 -9.52 14.70
CA HIS A 257 5.77 -9.67 16.09
C HIS A 257 5.00 -10.97 16.28
N ILE A 258 5.40 -11.78 17.27
CA ILE A 258 4.68 -13.00 17.62
C ILE A 258 3.66 -12.67 18.72
N CYS A 259 2.37 -12.84 18.42
CA CYS A 259 1.28 -12.62 19.35
C CYS A 259 0.62 -13.97 19.72
N PRO A 260 0.81 -14.49 20.94
CA PRO A 260 0.14 -15.71 21.38
C PRO A 260 -1.39 -15.52 21.47
N GLY A 261 -2.17 -16.42 20.89
CA GLY A 261 -3.61 -16.54 21.17
C GLY A 261 -4.57 -15.67 20.34
N SER A 262 -4.10 -14.91 19.36
CA SER A 262 -4.99 -14.19 18.44
C SER A 262 -5.16 -14.96 17.12
N LEU A 263 -6.41 -15.24 16.73
CA LEU A 263 -6.71 -15.48 15.31
C LEU A 263 -6.23 -14.25 14.55
N GLN A 264 -5.48 -14.45 13.46
CA GLN A 264 -5.14 -13.41 12.50
C GLN A 264 -6.47 -12.93 11.88
N ARG A 265 -7.09 -11.94 12.53
CA ARG A 265 -8.16 -11.13 11.97
C ARG A 265 -7.44 -9.94 11.36
N LEU A 266 -7.87 -9.52 10.18
CA LEU A 266 -7.64 -8.12 9.81
C LEU A 266 -8.37 -7.31 10.88
N GLU A 267 -7.64 -6.80 11.87
CA GLU A 267 -8.19 -5.97 12.94
C GLU A 267 -8.54 -4.61 12.31
N GLN A 268 -9.65 -4.58 11.58
CA GLN A 268 -10.34 -3.34 11.28
C GLN A 268 -11.00 -2.83 12.56
N ASN A 269 -11.12 -1.52 12.66
CA ASN A 269 -11.96 -0.81 13.63
C ASN A 269 -13.28 -1.56 13.91
N MET A 270 -13.30 -2.27 15.05
CA MET A 270 -14.42 -2.84 15.83
C MET A 270 -15.66 -3.48 15.17
N HIS A 271 -15.86 -3.48 13.85
CA HIS A 271 -17.17 -3.88 13.29
C HIS A 271 -17.19 -5.11 12.38
N GLU A 272 -16.12 -5.48 11.67
CA GLU A 272 -16.10 -6.75 10.94
C GLU A 272 -14.70 -7.38 10.93
N ALA A 273 -14.54 -8.44 11.73
CA ALA A 273 -13.35 -9.27 11.69
C ALA A 273 -13.42 -10.19 10.46
N VAL A 274 -12.71 -9.84 9.38
CA VAL A 274 -12.57 -10.75 8.25
C VAL A 274 -11.57 -11.85 8.62
N VAL A 275 -12.05 -13.10 8.65
CA VAL A 275 -11.21 -14.28 8.91
C VAL A 275 -10.28 -14.48 7.72
N VAL A 276 -9.00 -14.70 7.96
CA VAL A 276 -8.05 -15.00 6.88
C VAL A 276 -8.42 -16.36 6.25
N PRO A 277 -8.67 -16.45 4.93
CA PRO A 277 -8.95 -17.71 4.27
C PRO A 277 -7.80 -18.72 4.42
N GLY A 278 -8.13 -20.02 4.37
CA GLY A 278 -7.12 -21.06 4.32
C GLY A 278 -6.25 -20.94 3.07
N ASN A 279 -4.93 -20.87 3.24
CA ASN A 279 -3.94 -20.84 2.17
C ASN A 279 -2.97 -22.02 2.36
N PRO A 280 -2.74 -22.88 1.35
CA PRO A 280 -1.77 -23.98 1.43
C PRO A 280 -0.35 -23.55 1.80
N GLU A 281 0.07 -22.34 1.44
CA GLU A 281 1.42 -21.82 1.73
C GLU A 281 1.57 -21.34 3.18
N ARG A 282 0.47 -21.27 3.95
CA ARG A 282 0.48 -20.74 5.31
C ARG A 282 1.06 -21.77 6.27
N PHE A 283 2.02 -21.34 7.10
CA PHE A 283 2.50 -22.16 8.21
C PHE A 283 1.45 -22.21 9.34
N HIS A 284 0.46 -23.08 9.20
CA HIS A 284 -0.49 -23.38 10.25
C HIS A 284 -0.20 -24.77 10.84
N PRO A 285 -0.06 -24.94 12.17
CA PRO A 285 -0.26 -23.96 13.25
C PRO A 285 1.02 -23.23 13.72
N TYR A 286 2.13 -23.35 12.99
CA TYR A 286 3.44 -22.88 13.46
C TYR A 286 3.64 -21.36 13.30
N SER A 287 4.24 -20.71 14.31
CA SER A 287 4.65 -19.29 14.26
C SER A 287 5.86 -19.07 13.34
N ARG A 288 5.68 -19.27 12.03
CA ARG A 288 6.72 -19.13 11.01
C ARG A 288 6.25 -18.23 9.87
N ILE A 289 7.23 -17.67 9.16
CA ILE A 289 7.02 -16.86 7.97
C ILE A 289 8.26 -17.00 7.07
N LEU A 290 8.08 -16.85 5.77
CA LEU A 290 9.16 -16.80 4.79
C LEU A 290 9.36 -15.38 4.24
N ALA A 291 10.55 -15.16 3.71
CA ALA A 291 10.78 -14.03 2.81
C ALA A 291 10.01 -14.23 1.51
N ARG A 292 9.67 -13.11 0.86
CA ARG A 292 9.02 -13.07 -0.45
C ARG A 292 9.93 -13.59 -1.56
N GLU A 293 11.22 -13.25 -1.50
CA GLU A 293 12.20 -13.65 -2.49
C GLU A 293 13.04 -14.82 -2.01
N GLY A 294 13.27 -15.77 -2.92
CA GLY A 294 14.20 -16.88 -2.71
C GLY A 294 15.43 -16.72 -3.59
N PHE A 295 16.60 -17.10 -3.08
CA PHE A 295 17.87 -16.96 -3.78
C PHE A 295 18.36 -18.33 -4.27
N ASN A 296 18.77 -18.43 -5.54
CA ASN A 296 19.27 -19.67 -6.14
C ASN A 296 20.79 -19.64 -6.42
N THR A 297 21.40 -18.46 -6.43
CA THR A 297 22.81 -18.22 -6.78
C THR A 297 23.33 -16.98 -6.05
N GLY A 298 24.66 -16.85 -5.93
CA GLY A 298 25.31 -15.69 -5.32
C GLY A 298 25.56 -15.82 -3.81
N VAL A 299 26.00 -14.71 -3.19
CA VAL A 299 26.26 -14.59 -1.74
C VAL A 299 25.35 -13.50 -1.20
N HIS A 300 24.55 -13.84 -0.18
CA HIS A 300 23.54 -12.97 0.40
C HIS A 300 23.67 -12.99 1.92
N TRP A 301 23.53 -11.83 2.55
CA TRP A 301 23.48 -11.69 4.01
C TRP A 301 22.56 -10.54 4.38
N TRP A 302 21.97 -10.62 5.57
CA TRP A 302 21.15 -9.59 6.18
C TRP A 302 21.24 -9.73 7.69
N ASP A 303 21.04 -8.62 8.39
CA ASP A 303 21.00 -8.59 9.84
C ASP A 303 19.54 -8.52 10.31
N ILE A 304 19.26 -9.11 11.47
CA ILE A 304 17.95 -9.06 12.11
C ILE A 304 18.13 -8.48 13.50
N GLU A 305 17.44 -7.37 13.78
CA GLU A 305 17.37 -6.83 15.13
C GLU A 305 16.37 -7.66 15.96
N CYS A 306 16.85 -8.23 17.07
CA CYS A 306 16.03 -9.03 17.97
C CYS A 306 15.76 -8.24 19.25
N GLN A 307 14.52 -7.82 19.46
CA GLN A 307 14.07 -7.25 20.73
C GLN A 307 13.31 -8.32 21.55
N GLN A 308 13.84 -8.67 22.72
CA GLN A 308 13.11 -9.48 23.71
C GLN A 308 12.27 -8.56 24.57
N MET A 309 10.95 -8.65 24.45
CA MET A 309 10.05 -8.05 25.43
C MET A 309 10.10 -8.89 26.71
N ALA A 310 10.53 -8.25 27.81
CA ALA A 310 10.59 -8.82 29.16
C ALA A 310 9.20 -9.01 29.77
#